data_AF-A0A0C2DWK6-F1
#
_entry.id   AF-A0A0C2DWK6-F1
#
_cell.length_a   1.000
_cell.length_b   1.000
_cell.length_c   1.000
_cell.angle_alpha   90.00
_cell.angle_beta   90.00
_cell.angle_gamma   90.00
#
_symmetry.space_group_name_H-M   'P 1'
#
loop_
_entity.id
_entity.type
_entity.pdbx_description
1 polymer ?
#
loop_
_entity_poly.entity_id
_entity_poly.type
_entity_poly.pdbx_seq_one_letter_code
_entity_poly.pdbx_strand_id
1 'polypeptide(L)'
;MSCKEHLSFYGEKLVIFYEFIFGAYPYYKGYNENKPINGGTPQNSSLRQHLEIVKKNITERIPDENFNGLAIVDLEEWRPLFDENFYGLKRVRRAQYCSEVKRSENKSK
;
A
#
# COMPACT_ATOMS: atom_id res chain seq x y z
N MET A 1 -23.62 -21.91 -31.97
CA MET A 1 -22.75 -22.37 -30.86
C MET A 1 -21.89 -21.20 -30.42
N SER A 2 -22.27 -20.51 -29.34
CA SER A 2 -21.44 -19.46 -28.75
C SER A 2 -20.60 -20.11 -27.66
N CYS A 3 -19.31 -20.31 -27.94
CA CYS A 3 -18.38 -20.85 -26.95
C CYS A 3 -18.20 -19.78 -25.85
N LYS A 4 -18.45 -20.15 -24.59
CA LYS A 4 -18.33 -19.27 -23.43
C LYS A 4 -16.89 -18.78 -23.35
N GLU A 5 -16.70 -17.47 -23.47
CA GLU A 5 -15.41 -16.82 -23.21
C GLU A 5 -14.97 -17.20 -21.80
N HIS A 6 -13.80 -17.83 -21.70
CA HIS A 6 -13.14 -18.11 -20.44
C HIS A 6 -12.84 -16.76 -19.78
N LEU A 7 -13.67 -16.35 -18.81
CA LEU A 7 -13.41 -15.20 -17.96
C LEU A 7 -12.21 -15.52 -17.06
N SER A 8 -10.99 -15.42 -17.60
CA SER A 8 -9.81 -15.30 -16.78
C SER A 8 -9.95 -13.99 -16.01
N PHE A 9 -10.09 -14.06 -14.69
CA PHE A 9 -10.20 -12.89 -13.80
C PHE A 9 -8.95 -12.00 -13.83
N TYR A 10 -7.91 -12.45 -14.53
CA TYR A 10 -6.68 -11.72 -14.79
C TYR A 10 -6.44 -11.69 -16.31
N GLY A 11 -6.42 -10.50 -16.90
CA GLY A 11 -5.81 -10.31 -18.21
C GLY A 11 -6.42 -9.20 -19.05
N GLU A 12 -7.74 -9.20 -19.24
CA GLU A 12 -8.31 -8.38 -20.34
C GLU A 12 -9.14 -7.18 -19.89
N LYS A 13 -9.82 -7.23 -18.73
CA LYS A 13 -10.77 -6.17 -18.32
C LYS A 13 -10.64 -5.70 -16.88
N LEU A 14 -10.06 -6.51 -15.99
CA LEU A 14 -9.94 -6.21 -14.57
C LEU A 14 -8.60 -6.73 -14.03
N VAL A 15 -7.90 -5.89 -13.27
CA VAL A 15 -6.70 -6.26 -12.52
C VAL A 15 -6.79 -5.66 -11.12
N ILE A 16 -6.49 -6.47 -10.10
CA ILE A 16 -6.45 -6.03 -8.70
C ILE A 16 -5.04 -6.21 -8.16
N PHE A 17 -4.52 -5.17 -7.51
CA PHE A 17 -3.25 -5.15 -6.81
C PHE A 17 -3.50 -5.08 -5.30
N TYR A 18 -3.16 -6.16 -4.58
CA TYR A 18 -3.33 -6.24 -3.13
C TYR A 18 -2.14 -5.65 -2.37
N GLU A 19 -2.41 -5.06 -1.21
CA GLU A 19 -1.47 -4.31 -0.37
C GLU A 19 -0.14 -4.97 -0.02
N PHE A 20 -0.11 -6.30 0.16
CA PHE A 20 1.13 -6.99 0.54
C PHE A 20 2.00 -7.41 -0.65
N ILE A 21 1.51 -7.21 -1.88
CA ILE A 21 2.22 -7.56 -3.11
C ILE A 21 2.38 -6.38 -4.07
N PHE A 22 1.92 -5.18 -3.68
CA PHE A 22 1.98 -3.97 -4.51
C PHE A 22 2.94 -2.94 -3.92
N GLY A 23 4.10 -2.79 -4.55
CA GLY A 23 5.13 -1.87 -4.10
C GLY A 23 5.78 -2.26 -2.76
N ALA A 24 6.59 -1.35 -2.23
CA ALA A 24 7.06 -1.41 -0.84
C ALA A 24 6.05 -0.72 0.09
N TYR A 25 4.81 -1.20 0.13
CA TYR A 25 3.75 -0.58 0.95
C TYR A 25 4.11 -0.66 2.45
N PRO A 26 4.13 0.47 3.18
CA PRO A 26 4.49 0.48 4.60
C PRO A 26 3.30 0.13 5.49
N TYR A 27 3.51 -0.77 6.45
CA TYR A 27 2.48 -1.15 7.41
C TYR A 27 3.06 -1.82 8.66
N TYR A 28 2.23 -1.98 9.69
CA TYR A 28 2.60 -2.70 10.91
C TYR A 28 1.97 -4.09 10.89
N LYS A 29 2.79 -5.14 10.83
CA LYS A 29 2.27 -6.51 10.75
C LYS A 29 1.41 -6.85 11.96
N GLY A 30 0.12 -7.10 11.71
CA GLY A 30 -0.86 -7.36 12.77
C GLY A 30 -1.10 -6.16 13.68
N TYR A 31 -0.98 -4.94 13.14
CA TYR A 31 -1.18 -3.68 13.87
C TYR A 31 -0.32 -3.57 15.13
N ASN A 32 0.92 -4.05 15.05
CA ASN A 32 1.90 -4.03 16.14
C ASN A 32 3.08 -3.11 15.78
N GLU A 33 3.28 -2.03 16.54
CA GLU A 33 4.34 -1.03 16.34
C GLU A 33 5.75 -1.62 16.32
N ASN A 34 5.94 -2.76 17.00
CA ASN A 34 7.24 -3.45 17.04
C ASN A 34 7.52 -4.31 15.81
N LYS A 35 6.58 -4.38 14.86
CA LYS A 35 6.70 -5.18 13.63
C LYS A 35 6.50 -4.30 12.38
N PRO A 36 7.32 -3.25 12.18
CA PRO A 36 7.21 -2.41 11.00
C PRO A 36 7.66 -3.17 9.74
N ILE A 37 6.86 -3.08 8.68
CA ILE A 37 7.20 -3.52 7.34
C ILE A 37 7.37 -2.27 6.47
N ASN A 38 8.47 -2.22 5.70
CA ASN A 38 8.85 -1.05 4.88
C ASN A 38 8.86 0.28 5.64
N GLY A 39 9.25 0.27 6.92
CA GLY A 39 9.26 1.46 7.78
C GLY A 39 7.96 1.71 8.56
N GLY A 40 6.91 0.91 8.35
CA GLY A 40 5.66 0.94 9.12
C GLY A 40 4.69 2.07 8.75
N THR A 41 5.24 3.23 8.37
CA THR A 41 4.48 4.42 7.99
C THR A 41 5.04 5.04 6.71
N PRO A 42 4.22 5.82 5.95
CA PRO A 42 4.68 6.50 4.74
C PRO A 42 5.90 7.39 4.97
N GLN A 43 5.93 8.16 6.06
CA GLN A 43 7.02 9.08 6.37
C GLN A 43 8.37 8.40 6.65
N ASN A 44 8.35 7.13 7.07
CA ASN A 44 9.56 6.35 7.36
C ASN A 44 9.93 5.38 6.23
N SER A 45 9.22 5.44 5.10
CA SER A 45 9.39 4.53 3.97
C SER A 45 10.15 5.20 2.82
N SER A 46 10.81 4.38 2.00
CA SER A 46 11.49 4.86 0.79
C SER A 46 10.53 4.94 -0.39
N LEU A 47 10.10 6.15 -0.75
CA LEU A 47 9.24 6.38 -1.91
C LEU A 47 9.88 5.85 -3.21
N ARG A 48 11.20 6.04 -3.39
CA ARG A 48 11.92 5.55 -4.56
C ARG A 48 11.80 4.03 -4.70
N GLN A 49 12.08 3.30 -3.61
CA GLN A 49 12.01 1.84 -3.61
C GLN A 49 10.57 1.35 -3.87
N HIS A 50 9.58 2.02 -3.26
CA HIS A 50 8.18 1.71 -3.49
C HIS A 50 7.82 1.82 -4.98
N LEU A 51 8.18 2.93 -5.63
CA LEU A 51 7.87 3.19 -7.03
C LEU A 51 8.58 2.22 -7.99
N GLU A 52 9.81 1.80 -7.71
CA GLU A 52 10.49 0.79 -8.55
C GLU A 52 9.77 -0.56 -8.53
N ILE A 53 9.29 -0.99 -7.36
CA ILE A 53 8.54 -2.24 -7.23
C ILE A 53 7.15 -2.10 -7.86
N VAL A 54 6.45 -0.98 -7.65
CA VAL A 54 5.16 -0.70 -8.29
C VAL A 54 5.28 -0.77 -9.80
N LYS A 55 6.31 -0.13 -10.39
CA LYS A 55 6.56 -0.17 -11.82
C LYS A 55 6.66 -1.62 -12.31
N LYS A 56 7.48 -2.44 -11.64
CA LYS A 56 7.62 -3.86 -11.96
C LYS A 56 6.29 -4.62 -11.84
N ASN A 57 5.57 -4.45 -10.73
CA ASN A 57 4.29 -5.13 -10.50
C ASN A 57 3.25 -4.81 -11.58
N ILE A 58 3.16 -3.53 -11.98
CA ILE A 58 2.24 -3.10 -13.04
C ILE A 58 2.66 -3.72 -14.36
N THR A 59 3.92 -3.61 -14.77
CA THR A 59 4.39 -4.13 -16.07
C THR A 59 4.30 -5.64 -16.19
N GLU A 60 4.44 -6.37 -15.07
CA GLU A 60 4.30 -7.84 -15.05
C GLU A 60 2.84 -8.29 -15.14
N ARG A 61 1.92 -7.52 -14.56
CA ARG A 61 0.50 -7.91 -14.45
C ARG A 61 -0.40 -7.30 -15.52
N ILE A 62 0.01 -6.18 -16.09
CA ILE A 62 -0.62 -5.48 -17.20
C ILE A 62 0.47 -5.27 -18.27
N PRO A 63 0.81 -6.32 -19.05
CA PRO A 63 1.85 -6.24 -20.06
C PRO A 63 1.43 -5.47 -21.32
N ASP A 64 0.13 -5.35 -21.57
CA ASP A 64 -0.40 -4.55 -22.68
C ASP A 64 -0.39 -3.07 -22.31
N GLU A 65 0.45 -2.28 -22.99
CA GLU A 65 0.52 -0.83 -22.81
C GLU A 65 -0.77 -0.11 -23.24
N ASN A 66 -1.62 -0.75 -24.05
CA ASN A 66 -2.92 -0.23 -24.47
C ASN A 66 -4.09 -0.75 -23.60
N PHE A 67 -3.80 -1.35 -22.44
CA PHE A 67 -4.82 -1.86 -21.54
C PHE A 67 -5.85 -0.78 -21.21
N ASN A 68 -7.11 -1.08 -21.50
CA ASN A 68 -8.26 -0.16 -21.32
C ASN A 68 -9.28 -0.69 -20.30
N GLY A 69 -8.90 -1.70 -19.52
CA GLY A 69 -9.69 -2.25 -18.43
C GLY A 69 -9.55 -1.46 -17.12
N LEU A 70 -10.13 -1.99 -16.05
CA LEU A 70 -10.07 -1.40 -14.71
C LEU A 70 -8.90 -1.97 -13.91
N ALA A 71 -8.03 -1.10 -13.40
CA ALA A 71 -6.99 -1.45 -12.44
C ALA A 71 -7.35 -0.94 -11.05
N ILE A 72 -7.49 -1.84 -10.08
CA ILE A 72 -7.85 -1.54 -8.70
C ILE A 72 -6.61 -1.72 -7.83
N VAL A 73 -6.30 -0.71 -7.02
CA VAL A 73 -5.25 -0.76 -6.00
C VAL A 73 -5.93 -0.83 -4.63
N ASP A 74 -5.74 -1.95 -3.95
CA ASP A 74 -6.39 -2.27 -2.68
C ASP A 74 -5.37 -2.14 -1.54
N LEU A 75 -5.32 -0.94 -0.94
CA LEU A 75 -4.43 -0.57 0.18
C LEU A 75 -5.28 -0.22 1.40
N GLU A 76 -5.26 -1.06 2.42
CA GLU A 76 -6.17 -0.93 3.56
C GLU A 76 -5.47 -0.70 4.89
N GLU A 77 -4.18 -1.05 5.02
CA GLU A 77 -3.52 -0.95 6.32
C GLU A 77 -3.58 0.45 6.95
N TRP A 78 -3.66 1.54 6.17
CA TRP A 78 -3.85 2.92 6.66
C TRP A 78 -4.72 3.80 5.77
N ARG A 79 -5.23 4.89 6.37
CA ARG A 79 -5.91 5.99 5.65
C ARG A 79 -4.96 7.17 5.49
N PRO A 80 -5.01 7.90 4.37
CA PRO A 80 -4.12 9.05 4.13
C PRO A 80 -4.44 10.22 5.08
N LEU A 81 -5.70 10.35 5.49
CA LEU A 81 -6.10 11.33 6.50
C LEU A 81 -5.80 10.78 7.90
N PHE A 82 -5.02 11.54 8.67
CA PHE A 82 -4.63 11.16 10.03
C PHE A 82 -5.88 10.87 10.89
N ASP A 83 -6.88 11.75 10.83
CA ASP A 83 -8.14 11.70 11.58
C ASP A 83 -8.99 10.45 11.31
N GLU A 84 -8.78 9.80 10.17
CA GLU A 84 -9.50 8.56 9.82
C GLU A 84 -8.83 7.30 10.38
N ASN A 85 -7.64 7.40 10.98
CA ASN A 85 -6.96 6.28 11.61
C ASN A 85 -7.32 6.11 13.11
N PHE A 86 -8.33 6.83 13.61
CA PHE A 86 -8.63 6.95 15.05
C PHE A 86 -9.46 5.81 15.63
N TYR A 87 -9.96 4.89 14.81
CA TYR A 87 -10.83 3.80 15.25
C TYR A 87 -10.30 2.43 14.82
N GLY A 88 -10.62 1.40 15.62
CA GLY A 88 -10.25 0.01 15.35
C GLY A 88 -8.73 -0.25 15.39
N LEU A 89 -8.30 -1.22 14.59
CA LEU A 89 -6.91 -1.71 14.54
C LEU A 89 -5.92 -0.66 14.00
N LYS A 90 -6.41 0.30 13.18
CA LYS A 90 -5.63 1.35 12.52
C LYS A 90 -4.97 2.38 13.48
N ARG A 91 -5.33 2.33 14.77
CA ARG A 91 -4.83 3.24 15.82
C ARG A 91 -3.34 3.12 16.14
N VAL A 92 -2.71 2.00 15.77
CA VAL A 92 -1.27 1.72 15.95
C VAL A 92 -0.36 2.88 15.50
N ARG A 93 -0.79 3.67 14.51
CA ARG A 93 -0.02 4.82 13.99
C ARG A 93 0.00 6.04 14.90
N ARG A 94 -0.93 6.16 15.85
CA ARG A 94 -1.03 7.34 16.71
C ARG A 94 0.16 7.44 17.65
N ALA A 95 0.51 6.34 18.33
CA ALA A 95 1.62 6.33 19.26
C ALA A 95 2.94 6.58 18.52
N GLN A 96 3.11 6.00 17.33
CA GLN A 96 4.25 6.30 16.48
C GLN A 96 4.34 7.79 16.11
N TYR A 97 3.30 8.38 15.53
CA TYR A 97 3.32 9.80 15.13
C TYR A 97 3.60 10.72 16.32
N CYS A 98 2.96 10.48 17.47
CA CYS A 98 3.24 11.23 18.69
C CYS A 98 4.69 11.07 19.17
N SER A 99 5.30 9.89 18.97
CA SER A 99 6.72 9.65 19.32
C SER A 99 7.67 10.38 18.37
N GLU A 100 7.33 10.45 17.08
CA GLU A 100 8.10 11.16 16.05
C GLU A 100 8.10 12.67 16.29
N VAL A 101 6.95 13.25 16.60
CA VAL A 101 6.84 14.69 16.95
C VAL A 101 7.67 15.02 18.19
N LYS A 102 7.58 14.21 19.25
CA LYS A 102 8.42 14.41 20.44
C LYS A 102 9.92 14.30 20.12
N ARG A 103 10.29 13.42 19.19
CA ARG A 103 11.68 13.23 18.76
C ARG A 103 12.19 14.41 17.93
N SER A 104 11.35 15.02 17.09
CA SER A 104 11.74 16.23 16.34
C SER A 104 11.85 17.47 17.22
N GLU A 105 10.97 17.61 18.22
CA GLU A 105 11.03 18.67 19.23
C GLU A 105 12.33 18.59 20.05
N ASN A 106 12.72 17.39 20.48
CA ASN A 106 13.94 17.19 21.27
C ASN A 106 15.25 17.34 20.47
N LYS A 107 15.21 17.19 19.14
CA LYS A 107 16.37 17.45 18.27
C LYS A 107 16.57 18.93 17.95
N SER A 108 15.56 19.76 18.21
CA SER A 108 15.58 21.20 17.93
C SER A 108 15.99 22.03 19.16
N LYS A 109 16.36 21.36 20.26
CA LYS A 109 16.96 21.93 21.48
C LYS A 109 18.39 21.43 21.61
#